data_AF-A0A2V6IGS2-F1
#
_entry.id   AF-A0A2V6IGS2-F1
#
_cell.length_a   1.000
_cell.length_b   1.000
_cell.length_c   1.000
_cell.angle_alpha   90.00
_cell.angle_beta   90.00
_cell.angle_gamma   90.00
#
_symmetry.space_group_name_H-M   'P 1'
#
loop_
_entity.id
_entity.type
_entity.pdbx_description
1 polymer ?
#
loop_
_entity_poly.entity_id
_entity_poly.type
_entity_poly.pdbx_seq_one_letter_code
_entity_poly.pdbx_strand_id
1 'polypeptide(L)'
;MEIPYTVSARRDTGLWNAKVGIWLFLASEVMLFGGLFSAYIFLRLDAAPGDWPHGLLNVPVGTMNTAILIASSVTVVLAWAALKMRDLTKYRIYMAITILCGVIFLAVKLAYEWPQKFEHFGAFIKEDALEKYEPYLGNKHLLEEGLPPRKEITGHLHNKEALKDPNVKEYEIALD
;
A
#
# COMPACT_ATOMS: atom_id res chain seq x y z
N MET A 1 -34.98 30.39 4.85
CA MET A 1 -33.74 31.07 5.28
C MET A 1 -32.66 30.67 4.27
N GLU A 2 -32.28 31.55 3.35
CA GLU A 2 -31.20 31.25 2.41
C GLU A 2 -29.86 31.45 3.12
N ILE A 3 -29.03 30.40 3.15
CA ILE A 3 -27.70 30.49 3.75
C ILE A 3 -26.78 31.19 2.75
N PRO A 4 -26.21 32.36 3.09
CA PRO A 4 -25.39 33.13 2.16
C PRO A 4 -24.15 32.34 1.69
N TYR A 5 -23.73 32.58 0.45
CA TYR A 5 -22.54 31.99 -0.21
C TYR A 5 -22.56 30.48 -0.46
N THR A 6 -23.76 29.89 -0.49
CA THR A 6 -23.99 28.50 -0.94
C THR A 6 -24.12 28.40 -2.46
N VAL A 7 -24.80 29.38 -3.08
CA VAL A 7 -25.05 29.47 -4.53
C VAL A 7 -24.40 30.69 -5.18
N SER A 8 -24.05 31.71 -4.39
CA SER A 8 -23.38 32.92 -4.86
C SER A 8 -21.91 32.91 -4.50
N ALA A 9 -21.07 33.45 -5.40
CA ALA A 9 -19.65 33.64 -5.13
C ALA A 9 -19.44 34.72 -4.08
N ARG A 10 -18.53 34.44 -3.14
CA ARG A 10 -18.09 35.42 -2.16
C ARG A 10 -17.23 36.48 -2.86
N ARG A 11 -17.40 37.74 -2.48
CA ARG A 11 -16.80 38.89 -3.18
C ARG A 11 -15.28 39.01 -3.05
N ASP A 12 -14.72 38.42 -1.99
CA ASP A 12 -13.29 38.38 -1.65
C ASP A 12 -12.53 37.27 -2.40
N THR A 13 -13.12 36.08 -2.51
CA THR A 13 -12.48 34.87 -3.01
C THR A 13 -12.98 34.45 -4.39
N GLY A 14 -14.14 34.96 -4.82
CA GLY A 14 -14.79 34.55 -6.08
C GLY A 14 -15.31 33.10 -6.06
N LEU A 15 -15.25 32.40 -4.92
CA LEU A 15 -15.64 31.00 -4.78
C LEU A 15 -16.84 30.86 -3.82
N TRP A 16 -17.51 29.71 -3.90
CA TRP A 16 -18.62 29.36 -3.02
C TRP A 16 -18.05 28.60 -1.81
N ASN A 17 -18.72 28.68 -0.66
CA ASN A 17 -18.21 28.09 0.59
C ASN A 17 -17.84 26.60 0.45
N ALA A 18 -18.66 25.83 -0.29
CA ALA A 18 -18.40 24.41 -0.52
C ALA A 18 -17.09 24.15 -1.28
N LYS A 19 -16.78 24.97 -2.28
CA LYS A 19 -15.54 24.83 -3.07
C LYS A 19 -14.31 25.19 -2.24
N VAL A 20 -14.41 26.22 -1.39
CA VAL A 20 -13.35 26.57 -0.43
C VAL A 20 -13.15 25.42 0.57
N GLY A 21 -14.23 24.83 1.08
CA GLY A 21 -14.17 23.67 1.97
C GLY A 21 -13.44 22.48 1.34
N ILE A 22 -13.71 22.16 0.07
CA ILE A 22 -12.99 21.10 -0.65
C ILE A 22 -11.50 21.42 -0.80
N TRP A 23 -11.12 22.66 -1.09
CA TRP A 23 -9.71 23.04 -1.15
C TRP A 23 -8.99 22.89 0.19
N LEU A 24 -9.63 23.30 1.30
CA LEU A 24 -9.06 23.13 2.64
C LEU A 24 -8.94 21.66 3.02
N PHE A 25 -9.95 20.85 2.70
CA PHE A 25 -9.92 19.40 2.91
C PHE A 25 -8.77 18.74 2.13
N LEU A 26 -8.61 19.07 0.85
CA LEU A 26 -7.51 18.55 0.03
C LEU A 26 -6.15 18.97 0.59
N ALA A 27 -6.01 20.20 1.09
CA ALA A 27 -4.78 20.66 1.73
C ALA A 27 -4.47 19.87 3.02
N SER A 28 -5.49 19.56 3.84
CA SER A 28 -5.28 18.73 5.04
C SER A 28 -4.84 17.29 4.71
N GLU A 29 -5.40 16.69 3.65
CA GLU A 29 -4.99 15.35 3.19
C GLU A 29 -3.54 15.36 2.73
N VAL A 30 -3.09 16.39 2.00
CA VAL A 30 -1.69 16.53 1.59
C VAL A 30 -0.75 16.60 2.80
N MET A 31 -1.13 17.32 3.86
CA MET A 31 -0.34 17.36 5.09
C MET A 31 -0.31 16.01 5.81
N LEU A 32 -1.44 15.30 5.86
CA LEU A 32 -1.54 13.96 6.44
C LEU A 32 -0.62 12.96 5.71
N PHE A 33 -0.71 12.89 4.38
CA PHE A 33 0.16 12.02 3.59
C PHE A 33 1.63 12.47 3.65
N GLY A 34 1.90 13.77 3.74
CA GLY A 34 3.24 14.31 3.97
C GLY A 34 3.87 13.78 5.26
N GLY A 35 3.10 13.70 6.35
CA GLY A 35 3.54 13.07 7.59
C GLY A 35 3.84 11.58 7.43
N LEU A 36 2.95 10.84 6.75
CA LEU A 36 3.14 9.40 6.50
C LEU A 36 4.37 9.11 5.62
N PHE A 37 4.60 9.90 4.57
CA PHE A 37 5.80 9.79 3.73
C PHE A 37 7.08 10.15 4.50
N SER A 38 7.02 11.16 5.36
CA SER A 38 8.16 11.53 6.21
C SER A 38 8.52 10.38 7.16
N ALA A 39 7.52 9.77 7.82
CA ALA A 39 7.72 8.60 8.67
C ALA A 39 8.35 7.44 7.89
N TYR A 40 7.86 7.13 6.69
CA TYR A 40 8.45 6.11 5.82
C TYR A 40 9.92 6.40 5.50
N ILE A 41 10.26 7.64 5.15
CA ILE A 41 11.64 8.04 4.83
C ILE A 41 12.55 7.88 6.06
N PHE A 42 12.12 8.36 7.22
CA PHE A 42 12.92 8.23 8.44
C PHE A 42 13.17 6.77 8.82
N LEU A 43 12.14 5.91 8.75
CA LEU A 43 12.29 4.47 8.98
C LEU A 43 13.24 3.83 7.95
N ARG A 44 13.17 4.24 6.69
CA ARG A 44 14.06 3.72 5.62
C ARG A 44 15.51 4.12 5.81
N LEU A 45 15.77 5.33 6.34
CA LEU A 45 17.12 5.85 6.57
C LEU A 45 17.75 5.28 7.84
N ASP A 46 16.94 5.00 8.86
CA ASP A 46 17.40 4.47 10.15
C ASP A 46 17.59 2.94 10.16
N ALA A 47 17.04 2.25 9.16
CA ALA A 47 17.20 0.80 9.02
C ALA A 47 18.66 0.40 8.77
N ALA A 48 19.14 -0.59 9.52
CA ALA A 48 20.49 -1.11 9.34
C ALA A 48 20.65 -1.77 7.95
N PRO A 49 21.88 -1.79 7.40
CA PRO A 49 22.15 -2.41 6.11
C PRO A 49 21.74 -3.89 6.09
N GLY A 50 20.73 -4.23 5.29
CA GLY A 50 20.23 -5.60 5.13
C GLY A 50 18.87 -5.87 5.80
N ASP A 51 18.49 -5.08 6.80
CA ASP A 51 17.28 -5.33 7.60
C ASP A 51 15.99 -4.82 6.94
N TRP A 52 16.10 -4.00 5.90
CA TRP A 52 14.91 -3.51 5.22
C TRP A 52 14.29 -4.60 4.34
N PRO A 53 12.95 -4.76 4.34
CA PRO A 53 12.29 -5.77 3.52
C PRO A 53 12.42 -5.46 2.02
N HIS A 54 12.93 -6.43 1.26
CA HIS A 54 13.04 -6.36 -0.20
C HIS A 54 12.25 -7.52 -0.83
N GLY A 55 11.67 -7.31 -2.02
CA GLY A 55 11.04 -8.37 -2.81
C GLY A 55 9.59 -8.76 -2.45
N LEU A 56 9.01 -8.18 -1.40
CA LEU A 56 7.61 -8.43 -0.98
C LEU A 56 6.54 -7.81 -1.91
N LEU A 57 6.95 -7.09 -2.97
CA LEU A 57 6.05 -6.35 -3.84
C LEU A 57 6.03 -6.94 -5.25
N ASN A 58 4.85 -7.35 -5.70
CA ASN A 58 4.62 -7.70 -7.10
C ASN A 58 4.48 -6.42 -7.96
N VAL A 59 5.61 -5.98 -8.53
CA VAL A 59 5.70 -4.74 -9.32
C VAL A 59 4.76 -4.73 -10.53
N PRO A 60 4.66 -5.79 -11.36
CA PRO A 60 3.73 -5.82 -12.49
C PRO A 60 2.26 -5.63 -12.11
N VAL A 61 1.81 -6.32 -11.06
CA VAL A 61 0.41 -6.24 -10.60
C VAL A 61 0.11 -4.86 -10.01
N GLY A 62 1.03 -4.33 -9.20
CA GLY A 62 0.91 -2.97 -8.66
C GLY A 62 0.83 -1.91 -9.77
N THR A 63 1.70 -2.00 -10.76
CA THR A 63 1.75 -1.06 -11.90
C THR A 63 0.46 -1.08 -12.72
N MET A 64 -0.05 -2.28 -13.03
CA MET A 64 -1.32 -2.43 -13.75
C MET A 64 -2.47 -1.79 -12.97
N ASN A 65 -2.52 -2.02 -11.66
CA ASN A 65 -3.57 -1.47 -10.80
C ASN A 65 -3.50 0.07 -10.71
N THR A 66 -2.30 0.63 -10.68
CA THR A 66 -2.09 2.09 -10.77
C THR A 66 -2.54 2.63 -12.13
N ALA A 67 -2.25 1.94 -13.23
CA ALA A 67 -2.71 2.36 -14.57
C ALA A 67 -4.25 2.40 -14.66
N ILE A 68 -4.94 1.44 -14.04
CA ILE A 68 -6.41 1.42 -13.94
C ILE A 68 -6.93 2.65 -13.18
N LEU A 69 -6.30 3.03 -12.07
CA LEU A 69 -6.69 4.23 -11.32
C LEU A 69 -6.45 5.53 -12.10
N ILE A 70 -5.33 5.64 -12.82
CA ILE A 70 -5.05 6.79 -13.68
C ILE A 70 -6.11 6.87 -14.77
N ALA A 71 -6.44 5.76 -15.44
CA ALA A 71 -7.50 5.72 -16.43
C ALA A 71 -8.86 6.13 -15.84
N SER A 72 -9.18 5.69 -14.62
CA SER A 72 -10.39 6.08 -13.89
C SER A 72 -10.45 7.61 -13.63
N SER A 73 -9.31 8.25 -13.36
CA SER A 73 -9.27 9.71 -13.21
C SER A 73 -9.65 10.44 -14.51
N VAL A 74 -9.24 9.91 -15.66
CA VAL A 74 -9.59 10.45 -16.98
C VAL A 74 -11.09 10.31 -17.23
N THR A 75 -11.70 9.19 -16.86
CA THR A 75 -13.15 9.00 -17.05
C THR A 75 -13.99 9.96 -16.21
N VAL A 76 -13.53 10.37 -15.03
CA VAL A 76 -14.19 11.44 -14.23
C VAL A 76 -14.15 12.78 -14.95
N VAL A 77 -13.01 13.15 -15.56
CA VAL A 77 -12.88 14.40 -16.33
C VAL A 77 -13.80 14.37 -17.56
N LEU A 78 -13.89 13.24 -18.25
CA LEU A 78 -14.80 13.05 -19.38
C LEU A 78 -16.27 13.11 -18.95
N ALA A 79 -16.62 12.56 -17.78
CA ALA A 79 -17.96 12.67 -17.20
C ALA A 79 -18.32 14.15 -16.96
N TRP A 80 -17.40 14.92 -16.37
CA TRP A 80 -17.60 16.35 -16.14
C TRP A 80 -17.77 17.14 -17.46
N ALA A 81 -16.97 16.83 -18.48
CA ALA A 81 -17.08 17.45 -19.80
C ALA A 81 -18.42 17.13 -20.48
N ALA A 82 -18.88 15.88 -20.40
CA ALA A 82 -20.20 15.47 -20.91
C ALA A 82 -21.33 16.21 -20.20
N LEU A 83 -21.24 16.39 -18.88
CA LEU A 83 -22.21 17.15 -18.10
C LEU A 83 -22.25 18.62 -18.51
N LYS A 84 -21.08 19.23 -18.79
CA LYS A 84 -20.98 20.59 -19.35
C LYS A 84 -21.66 20.72 -20.72
N MET A 85 -21.59 19.68 -21.55
CA MET A 85 -22.29 19.61 -22.84
C MET A 85 -23.78 19.23 -22.72
N ARG A 86 -24.31 19.10 -21.49
CA ARG A 86 -25.68 18.65 -21.20
C ARG A 86 -26.01 17.24 -21.72
N ASP A 87 -24.99 16.42 -21.96
CA ASP A 87 -25.14 15.01 -22.36
C ASP A 87 -25.15 14.11 -21.12
N LEU A 88 -26.34 13.91 -20.56
CA LEU A 88 -26.53 13.09 -19.36
C LEU A 88 -26.28 11.60 -19.60
N THR A 89 -26.48 11.13 -20.83
CA THR A 89 -26.25 9.72 -21.19
C THR A 89 -24.77 9.40 -21.11
N LYS A 90 -23.91 10.22 -21.73
CA LYS A 90 -22.45 10.05 -21.64
C LYS A 90 -21.93 10.23 -20.22
N TYR A 91 -22.46 11.21 -19.48
CA TYR A 91 -22.11 11.39 -18.07
C TYR A 91 -22.34 10.11 -17.24
N ARG A 92 -23.51 9.47 -17.39
CA ARG A 92 -23.83 8.22 -16.68
C ARG A 92 -22.90 7.07 -17.07
N ILE A 93 -22.58 6.94 -18.36
CA ILE A 93 -21.64 5.92 -18.84
C ILE A 93 -20.26 6.13 -18.24
N TYR A 94 -19.70 7.34 -18.32
CA TYR A 94 -18.37 7.62 -17.79
C TYR A 94 -18.30 7.44 -16.27
N MET A 95 -19.33 7.85 -15.52
CA MET A 95 -19.42 7.60 -14.08
C MET A 95 -19.49 6.10 -13.75
N ALA A 96 -20.26 5.32 -14.52
CA ALA A 96 -20.33 3.87 -14.33
C ALA A 96 -18.97 3.21 -14.58
N ILE A 97 -18.23 3.65 -15.61
CA ILE A 97 -16.86 3.17 -15.87
C ILE A 97 -15.93 3.52 -14.70
N THR A 98 -15.97 4.74 -14.18
CA THR A 98 -15.17 5.14 -13.01
C THR A 98 -15.43 4.23 -11.80
N ILE A 99 -16.71 3.96 -11.50
CA ILE A 99 -17.10 3.08 -10.38
C ILE A 99 -16.58 1.66 -10.62
N LEU A 100 -16.75 1.14 -11.85
CA LEU A 100 -16.26 -0.19 -12.22
C LEU A 100 -14.73 -0.30 -12.04
N CYS A 101 -13.96 0.70 -12.49
CA CYS A 101 -12.51 0.75 -12.28
C CYS A 101 -12.15 0.75 -10.79
N GLY A 102 -12.90 1.47 -9.95
CA GLY A 102 -12.73 1.45 -8.50
C GLY A 102 -13.01 0.07 -7.88
N VAL A 103 -14.08 -0.61 -8.32
CA VAL A 103 -14.40 -1.97 -7.88
C VAL A 103 -13.31 -2.96 -8.30
N ILE A 104 -12.81 -2.87 -9.53
CA ILE A 104 -11.70 -3.70 -10.01
C ILE A 104 -10.45 -3.47 -9.16
N PHE A 105 -10.11 -2.21 -8.87
CA PHE A 105 -8.98 -1.87 -8.00
C PHE A 105 -9.10 -2.52 -6.62
N LEU A 106 -10.26 -2.43 -5.99
CA LEU A 106 -10.52 -3.03 -4.68
C LEU A 106 -10.49 -4.56 -4.74
N ALA A 107 -11.05 -5.17 -5.78
CA ALA A 107 -11.04 -6.61 -5.97
C ALA A 107 -9.60 -7.15 -6.11
N VAL A 108 -8.74 -6.49 -6.90
CA VAL A 108 -7.32 -6.87 -7.04
C VAL A 108 -6.60 -6.77 -5.69
N LYS A 109 -6.83 -5.69 -4.93
CA LYS A 109 -6.21 -5.53 -3.60
C LYS A 109 -6.69 -6.58 -2.61
N LEU A 110 -8.01 -6.75 -2.48
CA LEU A 110 -8.63 -7.59 -1.45
C LEU A 110 -8.49 -9.09 -1.75
N ALA A 111 -8.60 -9.50 -3.01
CA ALA A 111 -8.60 -10.92 -3.38
C ALA A 111 -7.21 -11.46 -3.69
N TYR A 112 -6.28 -10.62 -4.18
CA TYR A 112 -4.98 -11.09 -4.64
C TYR A 112 -3.82 -10.61 -3.76
N GLU A 113 -3.69 -9.30 -3.51
CA GLU A 113 -2.54 -8.78 -2.78
C GLU A 113 -2.61 -8.99 -1.26
N TRP A 114 -3.77 -8.75 -0.64
CA TRP A 114 -3.89 -8.80 0.82
C TRP A 114 -3.84 -10.21 1.40
N PRO A 115 -4.50 -11.23 0.84
CA PRO A 115 -4.43 -12.58 1.40
C PRO A 115 -2.99 -13.11 1.41
N GLN A 116 -2.22 -12.82 0.35
CA GLN A 116 -0.80 -13.16 0.29
C GLN A 116 0.00 -12.46 1.39
N LYS A 117 -0.32 -11.22 1.75
CA LYS A 117 0.36 -10.47 2.81
C LYS A 117 -0.04 -10.88 4.21
N PHE A 118 -1.29 -11.28 4.43
CA PHE A 118 -1.75 -11.82 5.72
C PHE A 118 -1.27 -13.25 5.97
N GLU A 119 -0.84 -13.97 4.92
CA GLU A 119 -0.25 -15.31 5.03
C GLU A 119 1.30 -15.30 5.06
N HIS A 120 1.96 -14.14 4.99
CA HIS A 120 3.41 -14.05 5.23
C HIS A 120 3.68 -14.12 6.74
N PHE A 121 4.24 -15.24 7.19
CA PHE A 121 4.87 -15.36 8.49
C PHE A 121 6.38 -15.19 8.30
N GLY A 122 7.00 -14.26 9.03
CA GLY A 122 8.44 -14.28 9.27
C GLY A 122 8.72 -15.24 10.43
N ALA A 123 9.51 -16.28 10.21
CA ALA A 123 10.00 -17.13 11.29
C ALA A 123 11.44 -16.71 11.60
N PHE A 124 11.66 -16.15 12.79
CA PHE A 124 12.97 -15.77 13.26
C PHE A 124 13.54 -16.95 14.08
N ILE A 125 14.77 -17.38 13.74
CA ILE A 125 15.47 -18.38 14.55
C ILE A 125 15.97 -17.67 15.80
N LYS A 126 15.72 -18.26 16.98
CA LYS A 126 16.26 -17.71 18.23
C LYS A 126 17.80 -17.80 18.24
N GLU A 127 18.45 -16.85 18.91
CA GLU A 127 19.92 -16.79 18.94
C GLU A 127 20.57 -18.05 19.54
N ASP A 128 19.89 -18.73 20.46
CA ASP A 128 20.33 -20.00 21.06
C ASP A 128 20.26 -21.20 20.11
N ALA A 129 19.39 -21.13 19.09
CA ALA A 129 19.22 -22.18 18.08
C ALA A 129 20.00 -21.90 16.77
N LEU A 130 20.59 -20.71 16.61
CA LEU A 130 21.25 -20.27 15.37
C LEU A 130 22.39 -21.21 14.93
N GLU A 131 23.22 -21.67 15.89
CA GLU A 131 24.38 -22.55 15.62
C GLU A 131 23.97 -23.89 14.96
N LYS A 132 22.77 -24.40 15.29
CA LYS A 132 22.21 -25.63 14.72
C LYS A 132 21.84 -25.48 13.24
N TYR A 133 21.45 -24.28 12.82
CA TYR A 133 20.95 -24.00 11.47
C TYR A 133 21.98 -23.30 10.56
N GLU A 134 23.09 -22.84 11.13
CA GLU A 134 24.24 -22.24 10.42
C GLU A 134 24.72 -23.03 9.17
N PRO A 135 24.76 -24.38 9.17
CA PRO A 135 25.12 -25.15 7.97
C PRO A 135 24.13 -25.01 6.81
N TYR A 136 22.87 -24.70 7.09
CA TYR A 136 21.79 -24.53 6.11
C TYR A 136 21.58 -23.07 5.70
N LEU A 137 21.99 -22.12 6.54
CA LEU A 137 21.86 -20.67 6.29
C LEU A 137 22.95 -20.13 5.34
N GLY A 138 24.09 -20.81 5.23
CA GLY A 138 25.16 -20.41 4.32
C GLY A 138 25.88 -19.11 4.76
N ASN A 139 25.79 -18.75 6.03
CA ASN A 139 26.36 -17.53 6.62
C ASN A 139 27.89 -17.44 6.52
N LYS A 140 28.60 -18.56 6.26
CA LYS A 140 30.05 -18.59 6.08
C LYS A 140 30.53 -17.62 4.99
N HIS A 141 29.82 -17.57 3.86
CA HIS A 141 30.20 -16.68 2.76
C HIS A 141 29.90 -15.20 3.09
N LEU A 142 28.81 -14.93 3.82
CA LEU A 142 28.46 -13.58 4.29
C LEU A 142 29.50 -13.05 5.29
N LEU A 143 29.95 -13.91 6.22
CA LEU A 143 31.00 -13.58 7.18
C LEU A 143 32.36 -13.35 6.52
N GLU A 144 32.68 -14.09 5.45
CA GLU A 144 33.88 -13.87 4.62
C GLU A 144 33.83 -12.54 3.86
N GLU A 145 32.64 -12.07 3.48
CA GLU A 145 32.42 -10.75 2.87
C GLU A 145 32.25 -9.61 3.89
N GLY A 146 32.31 -9.91 5.19
CA GLY A 146 32.14 -8.92 6.27
C GLY A 146 30.70 -8.45 6.47
N LEU A 147 29.72 -9.19 5.96
CA LEU A 147 28.29 -8.94 6.11
C LEU A 147 27.74 -9.61 7.37
N PRO A 148 26.70 -9.03 8.02
CA PRO A 148 26.07 -9.63 9.19
C PRO A 148 25.44 -11.00 8.83
N PRO A 149 25.45 -11.97 9.76
CA PRO A 149 24.87 -13.29 9.53
C PRO A 149 23.35 -13.21 9.38
N ARG A 150 22.79 -13.97 8.43
CA ARG A 150 21.35 -14.08 8.23
C ARG A 150 20.73 -14.84 9.41
N LYS A 151 19.83 -14.18 10.15
CA LYS A 151 19.06 -14.75 11.28
C LYS A 151 17.63 -15.18 10.91
N GLU A 152 17.21 -14.87 9.68
CA GLU A 152 15.85 -15.10 9.20
C GLU A 152 15.76 -16.30 8.24
N ILE A 153 14.78 -17.18 8.46
CA ILE A 153 14.26 -18.09 7.43
C ILE A 153 13.03 -17.41 6.81
N THR A 154 13.22 -16.25 6.18
CA THR A 154 12.15 -15.59 5.42
C THR A 154 11.96 -16.34 4.11
N GLY A 155 11.06 -17.31 4.13
CA GLY A 155 10.63 -18.08 2.97
C GLY A 155 9.23 -18.59 3.20
N HIS A 156 8.35 -18.46 2.20
CA HIS A 156 6.96 -18.91 2.26
C HIS A 156 6.84 -20.27 2.94
N LEU A 157 6.09 -20.35 4.04
CA LEU A 157 5.66 -21.62 4.62
C LEU A 157 4.68 -22.27 3.62
N HIS A 158 5.24 -22.96 2.62
CA HIS A 158 4.48 -23.80 1.69
C HIS A 158 3.77 -24.96 2.42
N ASN A 159 4.12 -25.23 3.69
CA ASN A 159 3.53 -26.28 4.48
C ASN A 159 3.04 -25.79 5.86
N LYS A 160 1.73 -25.55 5.99
CA LYS A 160 1.05 -25.19 7.25
C LYS A 160 1.18 -26.28 8.34
N GLU A 161 1.63 -27.49 8.00
CA GLU A 161 1.83 -28.61 8.94
C GLU A 161 3.10 -28.47 9.80
N ALA A 162 4.08 -27.66 9.38
CA ALA A 162 5.31 -27.41 10.14
C ALA A 162 5.06 -26.67 11.47
N LEU A 163 3.92 -25.97 11.60
CA LEU A 163 3.46 -25.32 12.84
C LEU A 163 3.04 -26.31 13.94
N LYS A 164 2.88 -27.60 13.59
CA LYS A 164 2.45 -28.67 14.52
C LYS A 164 3.59 -29.61 14.90
N ASP A 165 4.81 -29.38 14.43
CA ASP A 165 5.97 -30.21 14.75
C ASP A 165 6.40 -30.00 16.22
N PRO A 166 6.56 -31.03 17.06
CA PRO A 166 7.05 -30.86 18.44
C PRO A 166 8.41 -30.12 18.56
N ASN A 167 9.19 -29.99 17.48
CA ASN A 167 10.41 -29.18 17.40
C ASN A 167 10.17 -27.67 17.15
N VAL A 168 8.91 -27.22 17.11
CA VAL A 168 8.48 -25.81 16.91
C VAL A 168 9.04 -24.83 17.96
N LYS A 169 9.60 -25.31 19.08
CA LYS A 169 10.02 -24.48 20.23
C LYS A 169 11.29 -23.63 20.01
N GLU A 170 12.03 -23.90 18.94
CA GLU A 170 13.35 -23.31 18.66
C GLU A 170 13.29 -22.00 17.84
N TYR A 171 12.11 -21.56 17.43
CA TYR A 171 11.91 -20.30 16.68
C TYR A 171 10.93 -19.38 17.38
N GLU A 172 11.13 -18.07 17.24
CA GLU A 172 10.10 -17.08 17.53
C GLU A 172 9.31 -16.85 16.25
N ILE A 173 8.06 -17.33 16.25
CA ILE A 173 7.08 -16.85 15.29
C ILE A 173 6.72 -15.44 15.76
N ALA A 174 7.48 -14.44 15.32
CA ALA A 174 7.00 -13.08 15.38
C ALA A 174 6.08 -12.87 14.18
N LEU A 175 4.86 -12.40 14.44
CA LEU A 175 4.15 -11.66 13.42
C LEU A 175 5.00 -10.41 13.15
N ASP A 176 5.31 -10.15 11.88
CA ASP A 176 5.65 -8.78 11.48
C ASP A 176 4.49 -7.84 11.86
#